data_AF-A0A951AFJ7-F1
#
_entry.id   AF-A0A951AFJ7-F1
#
_cell.length_a   1.000
_cell.length_b   1.000
_cell.length_c   1.000
_cell.angle_alpha   90.00
_cell.angle_beta   90.00
_cell.angle_gamma   90.00
#
_symmetry.space_group_name_H-M   'P 1'
#
loop_
_entity.id
_entity.type
_entity.pdbx_description
1 polymer ?
#
loop_
_entity_poly.entity_id
_entity_poly.type
_entity_poly.pdbx_seq_one_letter_code
_entity_poly.pdbx_strand_id
1 'polypeptide(L)'
;MLEITTGQIVCACDSCGLRFPTALEGRFRLIPREVRSLPELYWTESEWESFAIPINLAFFFHSTPEKRTKAMYPSPAGATESLLPLNAWDSLVAQNLSLTRLEPDVEALLVNRVGSKREHYLAPIDVCFELVGLIRLHWRGLAGGEIVWEKIDQFFSRLQREAHPA
;
A
#
# COMPACT_ATOMS: atom_id res chain seq x y z
N MET A 1 3.80 12.88 -6.87
CA MET A 1 5.22 13.04 -7.22
C MET A 1 6.07 12.42 -6.13
N LEU A 2 6.67 11.30 -6.49
CA LEU A 2 7.59 10.52 -5.68
C LEU A 2 8.99 10.66 -6.27
N GLU A 3 10.00 10.98 -5.45
CA GLU A 3 11.39 10.85 -5.85
C GLU A 3 11.82 9.39 -5.77
N ILE A 4 12.30 8.83 -6.87
CA ILE A 4 12.48 7.39 -7.02
C ILE A 4 13.67 6.87 -6.21
N THR A 5 14.80 7.57 -6.23
CA THR A 5 16.00 7.14 -5.51
C THR A 5 15.82 7.14 -3.99
N THR A 6 15.07 8.11 -3.46
CA THR A 6 14.90 8.29 -2.00
C THR A 6 13.60 7.69 -1.48
N GLY A 7 12.63 7.39 -2.35
CA GLY A 7 11.27 7.01 -1.98
C GLY A 7 10.48 8.14 -1.31
N GLN A 8 10.93 9.40 -1.41
CA GLN A 8 10.28 10.53 -0.75
C GLN A 8 9.12 11.08 -1.58
N ILE A 9 7.95 11.23 -0.95
CA ILE A 9 6.81 11.92 -1.54
C ILE A 9 7.05 13.43 -1.42
N VAL A 10 7.22 14.10 -2.55
CA VAL A 10 7.41 15.56 -2.60
C VAL A 10 6.07 16.29 -2.68
N CYS A 11 5.13 15.77 -3.47
CA CYS A 11 3.81 16.38 -3.63
C CYS A 11 2.79 15.33 -4.08
N ALA A 12 1.57 15.38 -3.53
CA ALA A 12 0.47 14.49 -3.87
C ALA A 12 -0.82 15.25 -4.26
N CYS A 13 -0.74 16.53 -4.61
CA CYS A 13 -1.94 17.29 -5.00
C CYS A 13 -2.25 17.19 -6.49
N ASP A 14 -3.52 17.41 -6.86
CA ASP A 14 -3.99 17.41 -8.24
C ASP A 14 -3.27 18.45 -9.10
N SER A 15 -3.01 19.64 -8.54
CA SER A 15 -2.28 20.71 -9.22
C SER A 15 -0.88 20.29 -9.64
N CYS A 16 -0.17 19.52 -8.81
CA CYS A 16 1.15 18.97 -9.16
C CYS A 16 1.02 17.90 -10.27
N GLY A 17 -0.01 17.06 -10.23
CA GLY A 17 -0.26 16.04 -11.25
C GLY A 17 -0.53 16.62 -12.64
N LEU A 18 -1.33 17.69 -12.71
CA LEU A 18 -1.71 18.35 -13.96
C LEU A 18 -0.57 19.15 -14.60
N ARG A 19 0.34 19.71 -13.80
CA ARG A 19 1.39 20.62 -14.28
C ARG A 19 2.67 19.92 -14.76
N PHE A 20 2.90 18.67 -14.36
CA PHE A 20 4.14 17.94 -14.69
C PHE A 20 3.90 16.60 -15.39
N PRO A 21 3.03 16.50 -16.43
CA PRO A 21 2.63 15.22 -17.02
C PRO A 21 3.80 14.46 -17.69
N THR A 22 4.89 15.14 -18.05
CA THR A 22 6.03 14.56 -18.79
C THR A 22 7.40 14.98 -18.25
N ALA A 23 7.46 15.68 -17.10
CA ALA A 23 8.64 16.49 -16.74
C ALA A 23 9.65 15.82 -15.77
N LEU A 24 9.63 14.49 -15.61
CA LEU A 24 10.37 13.84 -14.51
C LEU A 24 11.08 12.55 -14.92
N GLU A 25 11.53 12.41 -16.17
CA GLU A 25 12.28 11.21 -16.58
C GLU A 25 13.48 10.94 -15.64
N GLY A 26 13.48 9.74 -15.06
CA GLY A 26 14.54 9.20 -14.20
C GLY A 26 14.41 9.52 -12.71
N ARG A 27 14.13 10.77 -12.32
CA ARG A 27 14.22 11.17 -10.90
C ARG A 27 12.90 11.09 -10.14
N PHE A 28 11.78 11.47 -10.74
CA PHE A 28 10.49 11.46 -10.05
C PHE A 28 9.40 10.77 -10.87
N ARG A 29 8.38 10.24 -10.21
CA ARG A 29 7.17 9.72 -10.86
C ARG A 29 5.93 10.41 -10.32
N LEU A 30 4.95 10.61 -11.18
CA LEU A 30 3.63 11.06 -10.73
C LEU A 30 2.95 9.94 -9.96
N ILE A 31 2.29 10.31 -8.86
CA ILE A 31 1.52 9.36 -8.07
C ILE A 31 0.09 9.42 -8.61
N PRO A 32 -0.50 8.28 -9.04
CA PRO A 32 -1.87 8.26 -9.55
C PRO A 32 -2.86 8.64 -8.45
N ARG A 33 -4.12 8.85 -8.83
CA ARG A 33 -5.18 9.31 -7.92
C ARG A 33 -6.24 8.26 -7.65
N GLU A 34 -6.31 7.25 -8.51
CA GLU A 34 -7.38 6.28 -8.49
C GLU A 34 -7.06 5.14 -7.53
N VAL A 35 -8.03 4.78 -6.70
CA VAL A 35 -8.00 3.57 -5.90
C VAL A 35 -8.86 2.54 -6.62
N ARG A 36 -8.34 1.33 -6.77
CA ARG A 36 -9.07 0.23 -7.42
C ARG A 36 -9.25 -0.94 -6.46
N SER A 37 -10.47 -1.41 -6.28
CA SER A 37 -10.76 -2.57 -5.44
C SER A 37 -10.47 -3.87 -6.18
N LEU A 38 -9.91 -4.85 -5.46
CA LEU A 38 -9.64 -6.20 -5.95
C LEU A 38 -10.46 -7.25 -5.17
N PRO A 39 -11.80 -7.32 -5.38
CA PRO A 39 -12.66 -8.25 -4.65
C PRO A 39 -12.34 -9.73 -4.98
N GLU A 40 -11.86 -9.99 -6.20
CA GLU A 40 -11.51 -11.33 -6.68
C GLU A 40 -10.04 -11.72 -6.37
N LEU A 41 -9.31 -10.94 -5.57
CA LEU A 41 -7.94 -11.30 -5.21
C LEU A 41 -7.95 -12.58 -4.37
N TYR A 42 -7.35 -13.63 -4.91
CA TYR A 42 -7.18 -14.89 -4.22
C TYR A 42 -5.86 -14.89 -3.44
N TRP A 43 -5.95 -15.04 -2.12
CA TRP A 43 -4.79 -15.13 -1.24
C TRP A 43 -5.13 -16.01 -0.04
N THR A 44 -4.51 -17.18 0.05
CA THR A 44 -4.78 -18.13 1.15
C THR A 44 -4.29 -17.61 2.50
N GLU A 45 -4.83 -18.15 3.60
CA GLU A 45 -4.34 -17.85 4.95
C GLU A 45 -2.87 -18.27 5.13
N SER A 46 -2.49 -19.47 4.68
CA SER A 46 -1.11 -19.97 4.82
C SER A 46 -0.12 -19.13 4.02
N GLU A 47 -0.48 -18.69 2.82
CA GLU A 47 0.36 -17.76 2.07
C GLU A 47 0.50 -16.45 2.85
N TRP A 48 -0.57 -15.84 3.35
CA TRP A 48 -0.49 -14.60 4.12
C TRP A 48 0.35 -14.70 5.39
N GLU A 49 0.19 -15.77 6.16
CA GLU A 49 0.97 -16.04 7.37
C GLU A 49 2.48 -16.11 7.07
N SER A 50 2.86 -16.64 5.89
CA SER A 50 4.27 -16.71 5.48
C SER A 50 4.95 -15.33 5.31
N PHE A 51 4.17 -14.25 5.15
CA PHE A 51 4.67 -12.88 5.03
C PHE A 51 4.96 -12.23 6.38
N ALA A 52 4.64 -12.92 7.49
CA ALA A 52 4.93 -12.51 8.86
C ALA A 52 4.48 -11.07 9.20
N ILE A 53 3.30 -10.66 8.71
CA ILE A 53 2.75 -9.31 8.93
C ILE A 53 2.03 -9.26 10.30
N PRO A 54 2.53 -8.48 11.28
CA PRO A 54 2.08 -8.60 12.67
C PRO A 54 0.70 -7.98 12.97
N ILE A 55 0.24 -7.03 12.15
CA ILE A 55 -0.99 -6.26 12.42
C ILE A 55 -2.09 -6.44 11.38
N ASN A 56 -1.96 -7.46 10.51
CA ASN A 56 -2.92 -7.73 9.44
C ASN A 56 -3.17 -6.56 8.45
N LEU A 57 -2.23 -5.61 8.39
CA LEU A 57 -2.21 -4.49 7.45
C LEU A 57 -0.85 -4.48 6.75
N ALA A 58 -0.85 -4.44 5.43
CA ALA A 58 0.37 -4.28 4.66
C ALA A 58 0.10 -3.59 3.32
N PHE A 59 1.14 -3.03 2.73
CA PHE A 59 1.14 -2.63 1.34
C PHE A 59 2.38 -3.13 0.62
N PHE A 60 2.21 -3.54 -0.64
CA PHE A 60 3.24 -4.16 -1.46
C PHE A 60 3.45 -3.36 -2.74
N PHE A 61 4.68 -2.96 -3.02
CA PHE A 61 5.01 -2.19 -4.23
C PHE A 61 6.35 -2.63 -4.81
N HIS A 62 6.49 -2.53 -6.14
CA HIS A 62 7.76 -2.78 -6.79
C HIS A 62 8.66 -1.55 -6.67
N SER A 63 9.84 -1.70 -6.05
CA SER A 63 10.87 -0.67 -6.02
C SER A 63 11.77 -0.83 -7.23
N THR A 64 11.73 0.12 -8.16
CA THR A 64 12.61 0.16 -9.32
C THR A 64 14.09 0.26 -8.91
N PRO A 65 14.50 1.12 -7.94
CA PRO A 65 15.89 1.17 -7.48
C PRO A 65 16.41 -0.15 -6.92
N GLU A 66 15.58 -0.85 -6.13
CA GLU A 66 15.97 -2.11 -5.47
C GLU A 66 15.68 -3.34 -6.33
N LYS A 67 15.01 -3.17 -7.48
CA LYS A 67 14.62 -4.23 -8.44
C LYS A 67 13.86 -5.38 -7.79
N ARG A 68 13.02 -5.08 -6.81
CA ARG A 68 12.27 -6.07 -6.04
C ARG A 68 10.98 -5.48 -5.49
N THR A 69 10.04 -6.37 -5.16
CA THR A 69 8.88 -5.98 -4.36
C THR A 69 9.27 -5.77 -2.92
N LYS A 70 8.76 -4.68 -2.33
CA LYS A 70 8.83 -4.39 -0.91
C LYS A 70 7.48 -4.67 -0.28
N ALA A 71 7.50 -5.25 0.91
CA ALA A 71 6.34 -5.38 1.77
C ALA A 71 6.51 -4.43 2.95
N MET A 72 5.57 -3.53 3.16
CA MET A 72 5.60 -2.61 4.27
C MET A 72 4.35 -2.79 5.11
N TYR A 73 4.47 -2.73 6.42
CA TYR A 73 3.33 -2.66 7.32
C TYR A 73 3.42 -1.40 8.19
N PRO A 74 2.29 -0.75 8.49
CA PRO A 74 2.27 0.35 9.45
C PRO A 74 2.74 -0.08 10.85
N SER A 75 3.46 0.79 11.53
CA SER A 75 3.84 0.61 12.94
C SER A 75 3.88 1.96 13.65
N PRO A 76 3.98 1.98 14.99
CA PRO A 76 4.15 3.23 15.74
C PRO A 76 5.41 4.00 15.33
N ALA A 77 6.44 3.29 14.86
CA ALA A 77 7.70 3.89 14.43
C ALA A 77 7.63 4.46 13.00
N GLY A 78 6.70 4.02 12.16
CA GLY A 78 6.79 4.25 10.73
C GLY A 78 6.23 3.11 9.89
N ALA A 79 6.43 3.22 8.58
CA ALA A 79 6.32 2.08 7.70
C ALA A 79 7.52 1.15 7.99
N THR A 80 7.24 -0.07 8.41
CA THR A 80 8.26 -1.08 8.69
C THR A 80 8.27 -2.10 7.56
N GLU A 81 9.45 -2.43 7.07
CA GLU A 81 9.59 -3.43 6.02
C GLU A 81 9.45 -4.85 6.61
N SER A 82 8.62 -5.68 5.96
CA SER A 82 8.59 -7.12 6.19
C SER A 82 9.46 -7.83 5.15
N LEU A 83 10.14 -8.89 5.59
CA LEU A 83 10.93 -9.74 4.71
C LEU A 83 10.00 -10.70 3.98
N LEU A 84 9.92 -10.52 2.65
CA LEU A 84 9.18 -11.43 1.80
C LEU A 84 9.95 -12.75 1.60
N PRO A 85 9.29 -13.91 1.70
CA PRO A 85 9.89 -15.15 1.23
C PRO A 85 10.21 -15.07 -0.27
N LEU A 86 11.26 -15.79 -0.69
CA LEU A 86 11.64 -15.86 -2.10
C LEU A 86 10.46 -16.36 -2.93
N ASN A 87 10.19 -15.69 -4.06
CA ASN A 87 9.11 -15.99 -5.01
C ASN A 87 7.68 -15.88 -4.46
N ALA A 88 7.47 -15.45 -3.20
CA ALA A 88 6.13 -15.34 -2.62
C ALA A 88 5.28 -14.31 -3.39
N TRP A 89 5.89 -13.18 -3.76
CA TRP A 89 5.24 -12.18 -4.59
C TRP A 89 4.94 -12.71 -6.00
N ASP A 90 5.90 -13.35 -6.66
CA ASP A 90 5.72 -13.85 -8.02
C ASP A 90 4.62 -14.93 -8.09
N SER A 91 4.55 -15.78 -7.06
CA SER A 91 3.49 -16.79 -6.90
C SER A 91 2.13 -16.15 -6.70
N LEU A 92 2.06 -15.05 -5.93
CA LEU A 92 0.82 -14.29 -5.74
C LEU A 92 0.36 -13.64 -7.05
N VAL A 93 1.28 -13.02 -7.81
CA VAL A 93 1.00 -12.39 -9.11
C VAL A 93 0.56 -13.44 -10.14
N ALA A 94 1.17 -14.62 -10.15
CA ALA A 94 0.78 -15.72 -11.06
C ALA A 94 -0.67 -16.19 -10.83
N GLN A 95 -1.15 -16.11 -9.60
CA GLN A 95 -2.55 -16.42 -9.25
C GLN A 95 -3.50 -15.24 -9.46
N ASN A 96 -2.96 -14.01 -9.52
CA ASN A 96 -3.74 -12.77 -9.56
C ASN A 96 -3.21 -11.80 -10.62
N LEU A 97 -3.63 -12.02 -11.87
CA LEU A 97 -3.18 -11.20 -13.01
C LEU A 97 -3.48 -9.71 -12.86
N SER A 98 -4.48 -9.32 -12.05
CA SER A 98 -4.77 -7.93 -11.72
C SER A 98 -3.57 -7.18 -11.09
N LEU A 99 -2.68 -7.89 -10.38
CA LEU A 99 -1.47 -7.32 -9.78
C LEU A 99 -0.40 -6.92 -10.80
N THR A 100 -0.48 -7.43 -12.04
CA THR A 100 0.44 -7.01 -13.12
C THR A 100 0.21 -5.56 -13.57
N ARG A 101 -0.93 -4.97 -13.18
CA ARG A 101 -1.30 -3.58 -13.49
C ARG A 101 -0.72 -2.55 -12.50
N LEU A 102 0.08 -2.98 -11.52
CA LEU A 102 0.72 -2.08 -10.58
C LEU A 102 1.79 -1.25 -11.28
N GLU A 103 1.64 0.07 -11.25
CA GLU A 103 2.72 0.97 -11.65
C GLU A 103 3.85 0.95 -10.61
N PRO A 104 5.09 0.59 -10.98
CA PRO A 104 6.18 0.52 -10.02
C PRO A 104 6.44 1.85 -9.32
N ASP A 105 6.87 1.75 -8.06
CA ASP A 105 7.17 2.82 -7.12
C ASP A 105 5.96 3.64 -6.64
N VAL A 106 4.93 3.84 -7.46
CA VAL A 106 3.85 4.81 -7.20
C VAL A 106 2.48 4.22 -6.89
N GLU A 107 2.29 2.94 -7.17
CA GLU A 107 1.15 2.16 -6.71
C GLU A 107 1.58 1.00 -5.82
N ALA A 108 0.68 0.58 -4.95
CA ALA A 108 0.86 -0.57 -4.10
C ALA A 108 -0.43 -1.41 -4.01
N LEU A 109 -0.27 -2.71 -3.82
CA LEU A 109 -1.33 -3.57 -3.30
C LEU A 109 -1.48 -3.29 -1.81
N LEU A 110 -2.53 -2.58 -1.42
CA LEU A 110 -2.91 -2.32 -0.03
C LEU A 110 -3.86 -3.41 0.46
N VAL A 111 -3.55 -3.99 1.62
CA VAL A 111 -4.26 -5.15 2.19
C VAL A 111 -4.78 -4.82 3.58
N ASN A 112 -6.07 -5.07 3.80
CA ASN A 112 -6.69 -5.05 5.12
C ASN A 112 -7.27 -6.43 5.48
N ARG A 113 -6.65 -7.06 6.46
CA ARG A 113 -7.09 -8.33 7.06
C ARG A 113 -7.40 -8.22 8.55
N VAL A 114 -7.63 -7.01 9.05
CA VAL A 114 -7.96 -6.78 10.45
C VAL A 114 -9.30 -7.45 10.77
N GLY A 115 -9.31 -8.32 11.78
CA GLY A 115 -10.50 -9.10 12.14
C GLY A 115 -10.93 -10.04 11.01
N SER A 116 -12.21 -9.95 10.61
CA SER A 116 -12.80 -10.76 9.53
C SER A 116 -12.71 -10.11 8.14
N LYS A 117 -12.09 -8.92 8.02
CA LYS A 117 -11.96 -8.20 6.75
C LYS A 117 -11.04 -8.93 5.79
N ARG A 118 -11.32 -8.85 4.48
CA ARG A 118 -10.46 -9.35 3.39
C ARG A 118 -10.51 -8.35 2.24
N GLU A 119 -10.04 -7.15 2.52
CA GLU A 119 -10.11 -6.04 1.58
C GLU A 119 -8.75 -5.84 0.91
N HIS A 120 -8.77 -5.71 -0.41
CA HIS A 120 -7.57 -5.59 -1.24
C HIS A 120 -7.78 -4.45 -2.23
N TYR A 121 -6.80 -3.57 -2.33
CA TYR A 121 -6.86 -2.41 -3.20
C TYR A 121 -5.54 -2.24 -3.95
N LEU A 122 -5.61 -1.84 -5.23
CA LEU A 122 -4.51 -1.14 -5.88
C LEU A 122 -4.66 0.32 -5.49
N ALA A 123 -3.75 0.83 -4.67
CA ALA A 123 -3.82 2.16 -4.11
C ALA A 123 -2.56 2.96 -4.46
N PRO A 124 -2.70 4.28 -4.66
CA PRO A 124 -1.56 5.18 -4.74
C PRO A 124 -0.66 5.07 -3.51
N ILE A 125 0.66 5.20 -3.69
CA ILE A 125 1.63 5.00 -2.61
C ILE A 125 1.47 6.03 -1.48
N ASP A 126 1.03 7.25 -1.79
CA ASP A 126 0.71 8.29 -0.81
C ASP A 126 -0.46 7.91 0.10
N VAL A 127 -1.49 7.25 -0.42
CA VAL A 127 -2.59 6.68 0.38
C VAL A 127 -2.08 5.61 1.34
N CYS A 128 -1.11 4.80 0.94
CA CYS A 128 -0.48 3.81 1.82
C CYS A 128 0.31 4.49 2.95
N PHE A 129 1.03 5.58 2.65
CA PHE A 129 1.71 6.38 3.67
C PHE A 129 0.76 7.23 4.53
N GLU A 130 -0.43 7.60 4.03
CA GLU A 130 -1.51 8.20 4.82
C GLU A 130 -1.93 7.25 5.95
N LEU A 131 -2.18 5.96 5.64
CA LEU A 131 -2.50 4.94 6.63
C LEU A 131 -1.40 4.81 7.69
N VAL A 132 -0.14 4.81 7.25
CA VAL A 132 1.02 4.80 8.17
C VAL A 132 1.00 6.02 9.09
N GLY A 133 0.80 7.22 8.55
CA GLY A 133 0.72 8.46 9.32
C GLY A 133 -0.43 8.44 10.34
N LEU A 134 -1.61 8.00 9.91
CA LEU A 134 -2.80 7.84 10.75
C LEU A 134 -2.53 6.91 11.93
N ILE A 135 -1.91 5.75 11.67
CA ILE A 135 -1.57 4.78 12.71
C ILE A 135 -0.57 5.38 13.69
N ARG A 136 0.52 5.99 13.21
CA ARG A 136 1.53 6.63 14.07
C ARG A 136 0.94 7.72 14.95
N LEU A 137 0.00 8.52 14.42
CA LEU A 137 -0.60 9.64 15.14
C LEU A 137 -1.51 9.18 16.29
N HIS A 138 -2.22 8.07 16.08
CA HIS A 138 -3.27 7.61 16.99
C HIS A 138 -2.88 6.40 17.85
N TRP A 139 -1.74 5.76 17.59
CA TRP A 139 -1.29 4.59 18.34
C TRP A 139 -0.99 4.92 19.80
N ARG A 140 -1.58 4.15 20.71
CA ARG A 140 -1.33 4.25 22.15
C ARG A 140 -1.12 2.87 22.78
N GLY A 141 -0.12 2.77 23.65
CA GLY A 141 0.20 1.52 24.37
C GLY A 141 0.69 0.39 23.45
N LEU A 142 0.63 -0.84 23.95
CA LEU A 142 1.14 -2.02 23.24
C LEU A 142 0.24 -2.48 22.09
N ALA A 143 -1.08 -2.29 22.21
CA ALA A 143 -2.08 -2.77 21.25
C ALA A 143 -2.74 -1.65 20.42
N GLY A 144 -2.20 -0.42 20.47
CA GLY A 144 -2.67 0.72 19.68
C GLY A 144 -3.87 1.49 20.23
N GLY A 145 -4.67 0.88 21.12
CA GLY A 145 -5.85 1.51 21.73
C GLY A 145 -7.04 1.63 20.78
N GLU A 146 -8.26 1.83 21.29
CA GLU A 146 -9.48 1.79 20.47
C GLU A 146 -9.51 2.85 19.35
N ILE A 147 -8.97 4.05 19.62
CA ILE A 147 -8.99 5.18 18.69
C ILE A 147 -8.28 4.85 17.36
N VAL A 148 -7.14 4.14 17.38
CA VAL A 148 -6.43 3.83 16.14
C VAL A 148 -7.24 2.88 15.27
N TRP A 149 -7.91 1.90 15.88
CA TRP A 149 -8.73 0.92 15.17
C TRP A 149 -9.98 1.56 14.57
N GLU A 150 -10.63 2.48 15.28
CA GLU A 150 -11.72 3.30 14.74
C GLU A 150 -11.26 4.11 13.52
N LYS A 151 -10.07 4.72 13.59
CA LYS A 151 -9.51 5.51 12.48
C LYS A 151 -9.13 4.65 11.28
N ILE A 152 -8.62 3.44 11.51
CA ILE A 152 -8.33 2.47 10.44
C ILE A 152 -9.64 2.05 9.75
N ASP A 153 -10.69 1.75 10.50
CA ASP A 153 -11.99 1.38 9.91
C ASP A 153 -12.62 2.53 9.12
N GLN A 154 -12.53 3.76 9.62
CA GLN A 154 -12.93 4.97 8.89
C GLN A 154 -12.15 5.16 7.59
N PHE A 155 -10.83 4.93 7.62
CA PHE A 155 -9.95 5.02 6.46
C PHE A 155 -10.36 4.01 5.38
N PHE A 156 -10.51 2.72 5.71
CA PHE A 156 -10.90 1.71 4.73
C PHE A 156 -12.35 1.88 4.25
N SER A 157 -13.25 2.35 5.11
CA SER A 157 -14.62 2.72 4.71
C SER A 157 -14.64 3.86 3.69
N ARG A 158 -13.71 4.82 3.79
CA ARG A 158 -13.53 5.87 2.78
C ARG A 158 -13.01 5.29 1.47
N LEU A 159 -11.95 4.48 1.52
CA LEU A 159 -11.42 3.82 0.33
C LEU A 159 -12.47 2.99 -0.39
N GLN A 160 -13.30 2.23 0.33
CA GLN A 160 -14.37 1.43 -0.27
C GLN A 160 -15.38 2.28 -1.06
N ARG A 161 -15.66 3.51 -0.63
CA ARG A 161 -16.58 4.42 -1.35
C ARG A 161 -15.94 5.08 -2.57
N GLU A 162 -14.62 5.32 -2.52
CA GLU A 162 -13.86 5.97 -3.58
C GLU A 162 -13.36 4.97 -4.65
N ALA A 163 -13.24 3.70 -4.27
CA ALA A 163 -12.67 2.67 -5.12
C ALA A 163 -13.62 2.25 -6.25
N HIS A 164 -13.03 1.98 -7.41
CA HIS A 164 -13.72 1.35 -8.54
C HIS A 164 -13.13 -0.05 -8.79
N PRO A 165 -13.87 -1.00 -9.39
CA PRO A 165 -13.33 -2.32 -9.71
C PRO A 165 -12.10 -2.22 -10.64
N ALA A 166 -11.05 -3.00 -10.35
CA ALA A 166 -9.79 -2.95 -11.08
C ALA A 166 -9.79 -3.63 -12.45
#